data_AF-A0AAV4I121-F1
#
_entry.id   AF-A0AAV4I121-F1
#
_cell.length_a   1.000
_cell.length_b   1.000
_cell.length_c   1.000
_cell.angle_alpha   90.00
_cell.angle_beta   90.00
_cell.angle_gamma   90.00
#
_symmetry.space_group_name_H-M   'P 1'
#
loop_
_entity.id
_entity.type
_entity.pdbx_description
1 polymer ?
#
loop_
_entity_poly.entity_id
_entity_poly.type
_entity_poly.pdbx_seq_one_letter_code
_entity_poly.pdbx_strand_id
1 'polypeptide(L)'
;MPKYRPILKTRKPISQQHRVLTPDGIERLQGCLECTDWTVFIDACDGFDELTDTINSYINFCEENMTTVKKINKFPNEKPWVTKELRELLRKKRQAHKNNDLEEMRKIAKRIKKYVKEAKDIYKKKLEEEFTSKNPKRTWDCLKQITGSGKDRVKVKVSNELSYANELNRFYCRFDIFDFKKEQESVKRDLFVKTSKTSLRSN
;
A
#
# COMPACT_ATOMS: atom_id res chain seq x y z
N MET A 1 3.77 29.15 10.83
CA MET A 1 3.30 27.87 11.41
C MET A 1 3.72 26.71 10.52
N PRO A 2 4.53 25.76 11.02
CA PRO A 2 4.83 24.52 10.30
C PRO A 2 3.54 23.68 10.24
N LYS A 3 3.02 23.45 9.04
CA LYS A 3 1.85 22.57 8.86
C LYS A 3 2.30 21.12 8.93
N TYR A 4 1.86 20.39 9.95
CA TYR A 4 1.99 18.94 10.01
C TYR A 4 1.42 18.32 8.72
N ARG A 5 2.27 17.69 7.91
CA ARG A 5 1.86 16.97 6.70
C ARG A 5 1.88 15.47 7.01
N PRO A 6 0.73 14.77 6.98
CA PRO A 6 0.71 13.33 7.17
C PRO A 6 1.59 12.63 6.12
N ILE A 7 2.26 11.57 6.56
CA ILE A 7 3.37 10.82 5.92
C ILE A 7 2.99 10.17 4.57
N LEU A 8 1.77 10.39 4.08
CA LEU A 8 1.32 9.93 2.75
C LEU A 8 2.18 10.47 1.59
N LYS A 9 3.05 11.47 1.81
CA LYS A 9 3.77 12.18 0.74
C LYS A 9 5.27 11.92 0.61
N THR A 10 5.92 11.10 1.44
CA THR A 10 7.39 11.15 1.55
C THR A 10 8.19 10.10 0.77
N ARG A 11 7.59 9.06 0.17
CA ARG A 11 8.37 8.08 -0.63
C ARG A 11 7.61 7.62 -1.87
N LYS A 12 8.32 7.60 -3.01
CA LYS A 12 7.79 7.08 -4.28
C LYS A 12 7.46 5.58 -4.13
N PRO A 13 6.38 5.10 -4.76
CA PRO A 13 6.06 3.67 -4.76
C PRO A 13 7.22 2.86 -5.35
N ILE A 14 7.52 1.71 -4.75
CA ILE A 14 8.49 0.76 -5.29
C ILE A 14 7.75 -0.07 -6.34
N SER A 15 8.08 0.11 -7.61
CA SER A 15 7.55 -0.72 -8.69
C SER A 15 8.35 -2.03 -8.74
N GLN A 16 7.69 -3.15 -8.45
CA GLN A 16 8.24 -4.48 -8.71
C GLN A 16 7.60 -5.06 -9.95
N GLN A 17 8.42 -5.63 -10.82
CA GLN A 17 7.97 -6.33 -12.02
C GLN A 17 7.89 -7.82 -11.70
N HIS A 18 6.76 -8.45 -12.04
CA HIS A 18 6.62 -9.89 -11.96
C HIS A 18 6.21 -10.42 -13.33
N ARG A 19 6.93 -11.44 -13.80
CA ARG A 19 6.54 -12.26 -14.95
C ARG A 19 5.31 -13.07 -14.56
N VAL A 20 4.23 -12.95 -15.33
CA VAL A 20 2.98 -13.69 -15.10
C VAL A 20 2.48 -14.25 -16.42
N LEU A 21 2.39 -15.57 -16.49
CA LEU A 21 1.70 -16.27 -17.55
C LEU A 21 0.19 -16.17 -17.29
N THR A 22 -0.52 -15.48 -18.17
CA THR A 22 -1.99 -15.34 -18.08
C THR A 22 -2.68 -16.59 -18.62
N PRO A 23 -3.93 -16.89 -18.24
CA PRO A 23 -4.70 -17.98 -18.84
C PRO A 23 -4.70 -17.94 -20.37
N ASP A 24 -4.99 -16.77 -20.95
CA ASP A 24 -4.91 -16.53 -22.40
C ASP A 24 -3.48 -16.75 -22.97
N GLY A 25 -2.45 -16.54 -22.15
CA GLY A 25 -1.05 -16.77 -22.54
C GLY A 25 -0.71 -18.27 -22.55
N ILE A 26 -1.30 -19.05 -21.64
CA ILE A 26 -1.20 -20.51 -21.63
C ILE A 26 -1.86 -21.10 -22.87
N GLU A 27 -3.07 -20.67 -23.20
CA GLU A 27 -3.81 -21.15 -24.37
C GLU A 27 -3.06 -20.86 -25.67
N ARG A 28 -2.48 -19.65 -25.79
CA ARG A 28 -1.64 -19.29 -26.94
C ARG A 28 -0.32 -20.05 -26.99
N LEU A 29 0.30 -20.30 -25.83
CA LEU A 29 1.52 -21.11 -25.75
C LEU A 29 1.23 -22.53 -26.22
N GLN A 30 0.13 -23.12 -25.77
CA GLN A 30 -0.34 -24.44 -26.20
C GLN A 30 -0.55 -24.47 -27.71
N GLY A 31 -1.35 -23.55 -28.27
CA GLY A 31 -1.57 -23.48 -29.71
C GLY A 31 -0.28 -23.25 -30.50
N CYS A 32 0.67 -22.46 -29.98
CA CYS A 32 1.96 -22.24 -30.63
C CYS A 32 2.79 -23.54 -30.70
N LEU A 33 2.85 -24.32 -29.63
CA LEU A 33 3.60 -25.58 -29.58
C LEU A 33 2.91 -26.68 -30.41
N GLU A 34 1.58 -26.70 -30.44
CA GLU A 34 0.80 -27.63 -31.26
C GLU A 34 0.95 -27.36 -32.77
N CYS A 35 1.06 -26.10 -33.17
CA CYS A 35 1.29 -25.72 -34.57
C CYS A 35 2.78 -25.73 -34.97
N THR A 36 3.71 -26.02 -34.06
CA THR A 36 5.13 -26.08 -34.39
C THR A 36 5.44 -27.39 -35.11
N ASP A 37 6.05 -27.28 -36.29
CA ASP A 37 6.57 -28.44 -37.00
C ASP A 37 7.92 -28.88 -36.37
N TRP A 38 7.86 -29.92 -35.54
CA TRP A 38 9.02 -30.45 -34.83
C TRP A 38 10.00 -31.17 -35.75
N THR A 39 9.58 -31.58 -36.95
CA THR A 39 10.44 -32.30 -37.90
C THR A 39 11.57 -31.42 -38.42
N VAL A 40 11.33 -30.12 -38.55
CA VAL A 40 12.32 -29.12 -38.94
C VAL A 40 13.51 -29.06 -37.99
N PHE A 41 13.29 -29.26 -36.68
CA PHE A 41 14.37 -29.28 -35.70
C PHE A 41 15.19 -30.56 -35.77
N ILE A 42 14.52 -31.69 -35.99
CA ILE A 42 15.15 -33.00 -36.11
C ILE A 42 16.02 -33.07 -37.38
N ASP A 43 15.54 -32.51 -38.49
CA ASP A 43 16.26 -32.50 -39.77
C ASP A 43 17.41 -31.49 -39.80
N ALA A 44 17.36 -30.45 -38.95
CA ALA A 44 18.37 -29.39 -38.89
C ALA A 44 19.52 -29.66 -37.90
N CYS A 45 19.38 -30.63 -36.99
CA CYS A 45 20.37 -30.91 -35.95
C CYS A 45 20.99 -32.29 -36.16
N ASP A 46 22.32 -32.37 -36.18
CA ASP A 46 23.05 -33.63 -36.39
C ASP A 46 23.23 -34.44 -35.09
N GLY A 47 23.05 -33.80 -33.92
CA GLY A 47 23.27 -34.39 -32.61
C GLY A 47 22.11 -34.22 -31.63
N PHE A 48 21.92 -35.22 -30.76
CA PHE A 48 20.87 -35.20 -29.73
C PHE A 48 21.01 -34.03 -28.75
N ASP A 49 22.23 -33.68 -28.37
CA ASP A 49 22.48 -32.56 -27.45
C ASP A 49 22.12 -31.22 -28.10
N GLU A 50 22.50 -31.02 -29.36
CA GLU A 50 22.17 -29.81 -30.13
C GLU A 50 20.66 -29.69 -30.39
N LEU A 51 19.99 -30.81 -30.69
CA LEU A 51 18.54 -30.89 -30.81
C LEU A 51 17.86 -30.49 -29.48
N THR A 52 18.36 -30.98 -28.35
CA THR A 52 17.80 -30.66 -27.04
C THR A 52 17.96 -29.19 -26.70
N ASP A 53 19.13 -28.61 -26.98
CA ASP A 53 19.41 -27.20 -26.74
C ASP A 53 18.58 -26.27 -27.64
N THR A 54 18.41 -26.62 -28.91
CA THR A 54 17.61 -25.84 -29.87
C THR A 54 16.12 -25.89 -29.52
N ILE A 55 15.57 -27.08 -29.22
CA ILE A 55 14.19 -27.23 -28.75
C ILE A 55 13.97 -26.47 -27.46
N ASN A 56 14.87 -26.59 -26.48
CA ASN A 56 14.76 -25.87 -25.21
C ASN A 56 14.82 -24.35 -25.42
N SER A 57 15.71 -23.88 -26.29
CA SER A 57 15.80 -22.45 -26.65
C SER A 57 14.51 -21.94 -27.30
N TYR A 58 13.90 -22.72 -28.19
CA TYR A 58 12.63 -22.37 -28.82
C TYR A 58 11.47 -22.38 -27.82
N ILE A 59 11.37 -23.37 -26.95
CA ILE A 59 10.34 -23.42 -25.89
C ILE A 59 10.47 -22.22 -24.97
N ASN A 60 11.70 -21.89 -24.54
CA ASN A 60 11.96 -20.70 -23.72
C ASN A 60 11.56 -19.41 -24.47
N PHE A 61 11.86 -19.30 -25.76
CA PHE A 61 11.40 -18.18 -26.58
C PHE A 61 9.86 -18.09 -26.60
N CYS A 62 9.15 -19.19 -26.82
CA CYS A 62 7.70 -19.22 -26.78
C CYS A 62 7.16 -18.80 -25.40
N GLU A 63 7.75 -19.30 -24.31
CA GLU A 63 7.38 -18.91 -22.95
C GLU A 63 7.60 -17.41 -22.70
N GLU A 64 8.73 -16.85 -23.14
CA GLU A 64 9.05 -15.43 -22.95
C GLU A 64 8.13 -14.51 -23.74
N ASN A 65 7.73 -14.90 -24.96
CA ASN A 65 6.79 -14.14 -25.78
C ASN A 65 5.36 -14.13 -25.21
N MET A 66 4.93 -15.24 -24.59
CA MET A 66 3.59 -15.35 -24.00
C MET A 66 3.53 -14.80 -22.57
N THR A 67 4.69 -14.64 -21.92
CA THR A 67 4.79 -14.11 -20.57
C THR A 67 4.58 -12.60 -20.55
N THR A 68 3.50 -12.16 -19.91
CA THR A 68 3.26 -10.73 -19.69
C THR A 68 3.99 -10.21 -18.45
N VAL A 69 4.62 -9.04 -18.54
CA VAL A 69 5.23 -8.37 -17.38
C VAL A 69 4.20 -7.51 -16.67
N LYS A 70 3.80 -7.91 -15.46
CA LYS A 70 2.89 -7.13 -14.62
C LYS A 70 3.68 -6.25 -13.65
N LYS A 71 3.45 -4.94 -13.73
CA LYS A 71 4.01 -3.95 -12.78
C LYS A 71 3.10 -3.86 -11.56
N ILE A 72 3.63 -4.19 -10.38
CA ILE A 72 2.95 -4.01 -9.10
C ILE A 72 3.66 -2.90 -8.33
N ASN A 73 2.92 -1.85 -8.00
CA ASN A 73 3.41 -0.77 -7.15
C ASN A 73 3.18 -1.13 -5.69
N LYS A 74 4.27 -1.37 -4.94
CA LYS A 74 4.24 -1.50 -3.49
C LYS A 74 4.47 -0.13 -2.86
N PHE A 75 3.50 0.35 -2.09
CA PHE A 75 3.63 1.61 -1.38
C PHE A 75 4.41 1.39 -0.07
N PRO A 76 5.37 2.27 0.28
CA PRO A 76 6.17 2.15 1.52
C PRO A 76 5.39 2.14 2.84
N ASN A 77 4.09 2.43 2.78
CA ASN A 77 3.13 2.41 3.89
C ASN A 77 1.93 1.49 3.59
N GLU A 78 2.10 0.44 2.76
CA GLU A 78 1.06 -0.58 2.67
C GLU A 78 0.81 -1.14 4.07
N LYS A 79 -0.43 -0.96 4.53
CA LYS A 79 -0.84 -1.42 5.84
C LYS A 79 -0.74 -2.95 5.85
N PRO A 80 -0.16 -3.57 6.88
CA PRO A 80 0.08 -5.02 6.91
C PRO A 80 -1.22 -5.85 6.83
N TRP A 81 -2.36 -5.25 7.17
CA TRP A 81 -3.69 -5.83 7.03
C TRP A 81 -4.32 -5.66 5.62
N VAL A 82 -3.57 -5.22 4.60
CA VAL A 82 -4.03 -5.13 3.21
C VAL A 82 -3.62 -6.38 2.44
N THR A 83 -4.53 -7.34 2.40
CA THR A 83 -4.35 -8.65 1.77
C THR A 83 -4.87 -8.68 0.32
N LYS A 84 -4.58 -9.77 -0.41
CA LYS A 84 -5.15 -10.02 -1.76
C LYS A 84 -6.69 -10.03 -1.73
N GLU A 85 -7.28 -10.69 -0.74
CA GLU A 85 -8.73 -10.76 -0.55
C GLU A 85 -9.38 -9.37 -0.35
N LEU A 86 -8.74 -8.49 0.43
CA LEU A 86 -9.24 -7.12 0.59
C LEU A 86 -9.18 -6.33 -0.73
N ARG A 87 -8.12 -6.53 -1.53
CA ARG A 87 -8.00 -5.91 -2.86
C ARG A 87 -9.09 -6.41 -3.81
N GLU A 88 -9.43 -7.70 -3.76
CA GLU A 88 -10.54 -8.27 -4.52
C GLU A 88 -11.90 -7.71 -4.10
N LEU A 89 -12.17 -7.61 -2.79
CA LEU A 89 -13.39 -6.98 -2.29
C LEU A 89 -13.50 -5.52 -2.74
N LEU A 90 -12.40 -4.77 -2.72
CA LEU A 90 -12.35 -3.40 -3.24
C LEU A 90 -12.63 -3.35 -4.75
N ARG A 91 -12.12 -4.31 -5.54
CA ARG A 91 -12.39 -4.42 -6.97
C ARG A 91 -13.87 -4.74 -7.22
N LYS A 92 -14.45 -5.69 -6.49
CA LYS A 92 -15.89 -6.02 -6.55
C LYS A 92 -16.76 -4.81 -6.22
N LYS A 93 -16.40 -4.04 -5.18
CA LYS A 93 -17.11 -2.79 -4.83
C LYS A 93 -17.07 -1.77 -5.98
N ARG A 94 -15.92 -1.59 -6.62
CA ARG A 94 -15.80 -0.68 -7.79
C ARG A 94 -16.65 -1.16 -8.95
N GLN A 95 -16.73 -2.47 -9.18
CA GLN A 95 -17.59 -3.04 -10.22
C GLN A 95 -19.07 -2.84 -9.92
N ALA A 96 -19.51 -3.11 -8.68
CA ALA A 96 -20.90 -2.86 -8.26
C ALA A 96 -21.28 -1.38 -8.41
N HIS A 97 -20.37 -0.47 -8.07
CA HIS A 97 -20.57 0.96 -8.31
C HIS A 97 -20.67 1.31 -9.80
N LYS A 98 -19.85 0.70 -10.66
CA LYS A 98 -19.93 0.88 -12.12
C LYS A 98 -21.27 0.38 -12.68
N ASN A 99 -21.82 -0.67 -12.08
CA ASN A 99 -23.10 -1.27 -12.47
C ASN A 99 -24.32 -0.61 -11.79
N ASN A 100 -24.15 0.48 -11.02
CA ASN A 100 -25.19 1.16 -10.24
C ASN A 100 -25.97 0.26 -9.25
N ASP A 101 -25.38 -0.86 -8.83
CA ASP A 101 -26.00 -1.75 -7.83
C ASP A 101 -25.67 -1.28 -6.41
N LEU A 102 -26.61 -0.54 -5.81
CA LEU A 102 -26.47 -0.04 -4.44
C LEU A 102 -26.52 -1.13 -3.38
N GLU A 103 -27.24 -2.24 -3.61
CA GLU A 103 -27.43 -3.27 -2.59
C GLU A 103 -26.17 -4.11 -2.43
N GLU A 104 -25.61 -4.56 -3.55
CA GLU A 104 -24.33 -5.27 -3.57
C GLU A 104 -23.18 -4.37 -3.10
N MET A 105 -23.19 -3.08 -3.49
CA MET A 105 -22.21 -2.13 -2.98
C MET A 105 -22.26 -2.01 -1.44
N ARG A 106 -23.45 -1.96 -0.84
CA ARG A 106 -23.63 -1.91 0.63
C ARG A 106 -23.18 -3.20 1.29
N LYS A 107 -23.53 -4.37 0.75
CA LYS A 107 -23.09 -5.69 1.25
C LYS A 107 -21.57 -5.81 1.23
N ILE A 108 -20.94 -5.47 0.10
CA ILE A 108 -19.48 -5.49 -0.04
C ILE A 108 -18.83 -4.48 0.91
N ALA A 109 -19.40 -3.29 1.08
CA ALA A 109 -18.89 -2.30 2.04
C ALA A 109 -18.92 -2.80 3.49
N LYS A 110 -20.00 -3.49 3.91
CA LYS A 110 -20.07 -4.14 5.23
C LYS A 110 -19.00 -5.22 5.38
N ARG A 111 -18.83 -6.07 4.35
CA ARG A 111 -17.82 -7.13 4.33
C ARG A 111 -16.39 -6.57 4.41
N ILE A 112 -16.09 -5.50 3.68
CA ILE A 112 -14.80 -4.79 3.76
C ILE A 112 -14.56 -4.28 5.20
N LYS A 113 -15.55 -3.66 5.83
CA LYS A 113 -15.40 -3.15 7.21
C LYS A 113 -15.10 -4.29 8.19
N LYS A 114 -15.84 -5.41 8.10
CA LYS A 114 -15.63 -6.60 8.94
C LYS A 114 -14.23 -7.17 8.73
N TYR A 115 -13.83 -7.37 7.47
CA TYR A 115 -12.51 -7.88 7.12
C TYR A 115 -11.37 -7.00 7.66
N VAL A 116 -11.48 -5.68 7.48
CA VAL A 116 -10.46 -4.74 7.97
C VAL A 116 -10.38 -4.76 9.49
N LYS A 117 -11.50 -4.94 10.19
CA LYS A 117 -11.52 -5.08 11.65
C LYS A 117 -10.78 -6.35 12.08
N GLU A 118 -11.17 -7.50 11.54
CA GLU A 118 -10.55 -8.79 11.84
C GLU A 118 -9.06 -8.80 11.53
N ALA A 119 -8.66 -8.29 10.37
CA ALA A 119 -7.26 -8.24 9.98
C ALA A 119 -6.42 -7.31 10.89
N LYS A 120 -7.01 -6.20 11.37
CA LYS A 120 -6.37 -5.35 12.37
C LYS A 120 -6.26 -6.05 13.72
N ASP A 121 -7.28 -6.79 14.13
CA ASP A 121 -7.30 -7.51 15.40
C ASP A 121 -6.25 -8.63 15.41
N ILE A 122 -6.13 -9.39 14.30
CA ILE A 122 -5.06 -10.39 14.11
C ILE A 122 -3.68 -9.72 14.19
N TYR A 123 -3.49 -8.61 13.48
CA TYR A 123 -2.23 -7.89 13.50
C TYR A 123 -1.90 -7.37 14.90
N LYS A 124 -2.90 -6.83 15.62
CA LYS A 124 -2.75 -6.39 17.01
C LYS A 124 -2.32 -7.54 17.92
N LYS A 125 -2.96 -8.72 17.82
CA LYS A 125 -2.58 -9.91 18.61
C LYS A 125 -1.13 -10.33 18.36
N LYS A 126 -0.71 -10.39 17.09
CA LYS A 126 0.68 -10.70 16.72
C LYS A 126 1.66 -9.70 17.34
N LEU A 127 1.33 -8.41 17.32
CA LEU A 127 2.15 -7.39 17.98
C LEU A 127 2.22 -7.63 19.49
N GLU A 128 1.09 -7.86 20.15
CA GLU A 128 1.02 -8.12 21.60
C GLU A 128 1.81 -9.38 21.99
N GLU A 129 1.78 -10.44 21.18
CA GLU A 129 2.60 -11.64 21.33
C GLU A 129 4.11 -11.32 21.22
N GLU A 130 4.51 -10.51 20.24
CA GLU A 130 5.90 -10.05 20.10
C GLU A 130 6.37 -9.21 21.29
N PHE A 131 5.49 -8.36 21.85
CA PHE A 131 5.78 -7.59 23.08
C PHE A 131 5.88 -8.46 24.33
N THR A 132 5.08 -9.53 24.40
CA THR A 132 5.09 -10.47 25.54
C THR A 132 6.28 -11.44 25.45
N SER A 133 6.84 -11.65 24.26
CA SER A 133 8.03 -12.47 24.08
C SER A 133 9.24 -11.86 24.80
N LYS A 134 10.02 -12.68 25.52
CA LYS A 134 11.26 -12.27 26.23
C LYS A 134 12.41 -11.88 25.28
N ASN A 135 12.13 -11.46 24.04
CA ASN A 135 13.15 -11.11 23.05
C ASN A 135 13.20 -9.59 22.80
N PRO A 136 14.12 -8.86 23.45
CA PRO A 136 14.19 -7.39 23.37
C PRO A 136 14.47 -6.88 21.95
N LYS A 137 15.13 -7.68 21.10
CA LYS A 137 15.42 -7.32 19.71
C LYS A 137 14.14 -7.26 18.88
N ARG A 138 13.25 -8.26 19.03
CA ARG A 138 11.95 -8.26 18.34
C ARG A 138 11.03 -7.15 18.83
N THR A 139 10.99 -6.91 20.14
CA THR A 139 10.27 -5.79 20.73
C THR A 139 10.73 -4.45 20.15
N TRP A 140 12.04 -4.27 20.00
CA TRP A 140 12.63 -3.06 19.41
C TRP A 140 12.31 -2.92 17.92
N ASP A 141 12.40 -4.00 17.13
CA ASP A 141 12.04 -3.99 15.70
C ASP A 141 10.54 -3.69 15.49
N CYS A 142 9.68 -4.25 16.34
CA CYS A 142 8.25 -3.96 16.38
C CYS A 142 7.98 -2.48 16.72
N LEU A 143 8.63 -1.94 17.77
CA LEU A 143 8.52 -0.52 18.12
C LEU A 143 9.00 0.38 16.98
N LYS A 144 10.08 -0.01 16.30
CA LYS A 144 10.63 0.69 15.13
C LYS A 144 9.67 0.69 13.95
N GLN A 145 8.92 -0.40 13.75
CA GLN A 145 7.87 -0.51 12.73
C GLN A 145 6.66 0.38 13.04
N ILE A 146 6.22 0.43 14.29
CA ILE A 146 5.06 1.25 14.73
C ILE A 146 5.41 2.74 14.68
N THR A 147 6.56 3.12 15.26
CA THR A 147 6.98 4.52 15.38
C THR A 147 7.61 5.07 14.10
N GLY A 148 7.94 4.20 13.13
CA GLY A 148 8.66 4.58 11.91
C GLY A 148 10.07 5.12 12.17
N SER A 149 10.58 4.94 13.39
CA SER A 149 11.87 5.50 13.87
C SER A 149 13.09 4.93 13.17
N GLY A 150 12.92 3.84 12.42
CA GLY A 150 13.96 3.15 11.68
C GLY A 150 14.20 3.60 10.24
N LYS A 151 13.39 4.52 9.73
CA LYS A 151 13.55 5.04 8.38
C LYS A 151 14.29 6.37 8.52
N ASP A 152 15.39 6.55 7.78
CA ASP A 152 16.17 7.79 7.78
C ASP A 152 15.23 8.99 7.82
N ARG A 153 15.22 9.67 8.98
CA ARG A 153 14.50 10.92 9.11
C ARG A 153 15.20 11.85 8.13
N VAL A 154 14.42 12.51 7.28
CA VAL A 154 14.94 13.61 6.48
C VAL A 154 15.53 14.59 7.50
N LYS A 155 16.86 14.65 7.59
CA LYS A 155 17.53 15.66 8.39
C LYS A 155 17.09 16.99 7.80
N VAL A 156 16.24 17.72 8.52
CA VAL A 156 15.86 19.07 8.14
C VAL A 156 17.16 19.85 8.19
N LYS A 157 17.74 20.16 7.03
CA LYS A 157 18.87 21.08 6.95
C LYS A 157 18.34 22.46 7.31
N VAL A 158 18.51 22.83 8.56
CA VAL A 158 18.20 24.17 9.04
C VAL A 158 19.40 25.04 8.68
N SER A 159 19.18 26.11 7.94
CA SER A 159 20.22 27.03 7.47
C SER A 159 20.84 27.86 8.59
N ASN A 160 20.11 28.12 9.69
CA ASN A 160 20.60 28.82 10.87
C ASN A 160 19.98 28.24 12.16
N GLU A 161 20.73 27.37 12.82
CA GLU A 161 20.28 26.56 13.96
C GLU A 161 19.86 27.40 15.17
N LEU A 162 20.55 28.52 15.41
CA LEU A 162 20.24 29.45 16.50
C LEU A 162 18.92 30.21 16.27
N SER A 163 18.70 30.68 15.03
CA SER A 163 17.45 31.36 14.67
C SER A 163 16.26 30.41 14.81
N TYR A 164 16.43 29.16 14.42
CA TYR A 164 15.37 28.15 14.52
C TYR A 164 15.10 27.72 15.96
N ALA A 165 16.14 27.55 16.79
CA ALA A 165 15.98 27.30 18.22
C ALA A 165 15.22 28.45 18.91
N ASN A 166 15.53 29.69 18.56
CA ASN A 166 14.83 30.87 19.08
C ASN A 166 13.37 30.95 18.59
N GLU A 167 13.08 30.56 17.34
CA GLU A 167 11.71 30.46 16.83
C GLU A 167 10.91 29.38 17.58
N LEU A 168 11.52 28.22 17.84
CA LEU A 168 10.90 27.15 18.61
C LEU A 168 10.64 27.58 20.06
N ASN A 169 11.61 28.23 20.70
CA ASN A 169 11.43 28.76 22.05
C ASN A 169 10.28 29.76 22.10
N ARG A 170 10.20 30.71 21.15
CA ARG A 170 9.05 31.63 21.04
C ARG A 170 7.73 30.91 20.80
N PHE A 171 7.73 29.83 20.03
CA PHE A 171 6.52 29.07 19.72
C PHE A 171 6.01 28.30 20.95
N TYR A 172 6.89 27.59 21.67
CA TYR A 172 6.51 26.77 22.81
C TYR A 172 6.29 27.57 24.08
N CYS A 173 7.06 28.64 24.33
CA CYS A 173 6.83 29.56 25.44
C CYS A 173 5.65 30.52 25.21
N ARG A 174 5.00 30.48 24.03
CA ARG A 174 3.84 31.35 23.77
C ARG A 174 2.71 31.12 24.76
N PHE A 175 2.58 29.90 25.30
CA PHE A 175 1.58 29.54 26.30
C PHE A 175 1.87 30.11 27.69
N ASP A 176 3.12 30.48 27.97
CA ASP A 176 3.52 31.09 29.25
C ASP A 176 3.33 32.62 29.24
N ILE A 177 3.26 33.21 28.04
CA ILE A 177 3.22 34.67 27.84
C ILE A 177 1.82 35.18 27.46
N PHE A 178 1.02 34.38 26.75
CA PHE A 178 -0.31 34.78 26.28
C PHE A 178 -1.44 33.99 26.96
N ASP A 179 -2.40 34.70 27.55
CA ASP A 179 -3.66 34.12 28.02
C ASP A 179 -4.64 33.93 26.85
N PHE A 180 -4.78 32.67 26.44
CA PHE A 180 -5.64 32.26 25.32
C PHE A 180 -7.12 32.11 25.69
N LYS A 181 -7.54 32.42 26.93
CA LYS A 181 -8.94 32.25 27.36
C LYS A 181 -9.94 32.95 26.43
N LYS A 182 -9.65 34.20 26.02
CA LYS A 182 -10.55 34.97 25.13
C LYS A 182 -10.70 34.34 23.74
N GLU A 183 -9.60 33.84 23.17
CA GLU A 183 -9.61 33.16 21.88
C GLU A 183 -10.34 31.81 21.98
N GLN A 184 -10.11 31.05 23.06
CA GLN A 184 -10.83 29.81 23.33
C GLN A 184 -12.34 30.04 23.48
N GLU A 185 -12.75 31.12 24.12
CA GLU A 185 -14.16 31.50 24.27
C GLU A 185 -14.81 31.88 22.93
N SER A 186 -14.07 32.59 22.08
CA SER A 186 -14.51 32.89 20.70
C SER A 186 -14.70 31.61 19.90
N VAL A 187 -13.74 30.69 19.96
CA VAL A 187 -13.81 29.40 19.25
C VAL A 187 -14.97 28.55 19.77
N LYS A 188 -15.21 28.53 21.08
CA LYS A 188 -16.37 27.84 21.69
C LYS A 188 -17.70 28.43 21.19
N ARG A 189 -17.80 29.76 21.12
CA ARG A 189 -18.98 30.45 20.57
C ARG A 189 -19.21 30.09 19.09
N ASP A 190 -18.16 30.11 18.28
CA ASP A 190 -18.25 29.76 16.86
C ASP A 190 -18.65 28.30 16.62
N LEU A 191 -18.13 27.38 17.44
CA LEU A 191 -18.51 25.97 17.39
C LEU A 191 -19.98 25.78 17.78
N PHE A 192 -20.45 26.46 18.82
CA PHE A 192 -21.85 26.42 19.24
C PHE A 192 -22.79 26.92 18.13
N VAL A 193 -22.49 28.07 17.53
CA VAL A 193 -23.25 28.63 16.41
C VAL A 193 -23.28 27.68 15.21
N LYS A 194 -22.16 27.02 14.89
CA LYS A 194 -22.09 26.04 13.80
C LYS A 194 -22.95 24.81 14.10
N THR A 195 -22.94 24.29 15.33
CA THR A 195 -23.77 23.14 15.72
C THR A 195 -25.27 23.46 15.66
N SER A 196 -25.68 24.66 16.07
CA SER A 196 -27.07 25.11 15.98
C SER A 196 -27.54 25.29 14.53
N LYS A 197 -26.69 25.82 13.65
CA LYS A 197 -27.00 25.96 12.21
C LYS A 197 -27.09 24.62 11.47
N THR A 198 -26.33 23.59 11.89
CA THR A 198 -26.47 22.24 11.31
C THR A 198 -27.76 21.53 11.75
N SER A 199 -28.30 21.84 12.94
CA SER A 199 -29.56 21.26 13.42
C SER A 199 -30.80 21.84 12.72
N LEU A 200 -30.73 23.06 12.21
CA LEU A 200 -31.83 23.73 11.47
C LEU A 200 -31.86 23.37 9.98
N ARG A 201 -30.84 22.66 9.47
CA ARG A 201 -30.71 22.26 8.06
C ARG A 201 -31.08 20.80 7.81
N SER A 202 -31.53 20.08 8.84
CA SER A 202 -31.89 18.66 8.83
C SER A 202 -33.39 18.40 9.08
N ASN A 203 -34.23 19.43 9.02
CA ASN A 203 -35.70 19.31 8.95
C ASN A 203 -36.18 19.68 7.56
#